data_AF-A0A4U0FGB5-F1
#
_entry.id   AF-A0A4U0FGB5-F1
#
_cell.length_a   1.000
_cell.length_b   1.000
_cell.length_c   1.000
_cell.angle_alpha   90.00
_cell.angle_beta   90.00
_cell.angle_gamma   90.00
#
_symmetry.space_group_name_H-M   'P 1'
#
loop_
_entity.id
_entity.type
_entity.pdbx_description
1 polymer ?
#
loop_
_entity_poly.entity_id
_entity_poly.type
_entity_poly.pdbx_seq_one_letter_code
_entity_poly.pdbx_strand_id
1 'polypeptide(L)'
;MPTERTRNFIEEFIDDEEQRLILVASCNAFDRLETKLTIEPSELQPIVNAAKNKHKAVWQIGGDFLWRLSINHEEARNVIRTLIHSRYVDERFQIMACIRKDVPVSFSKEIIREGIADTKGKRVREKAAQAFFDLNIKELVPDFEIALDKEQNEETKESIRMHLHLIRDGYYLKKYRENHLTLFFPNKEEWGGISICGISVKPEEISNEKMIKETINKRRR
;
A
#
# COMPACT_ATOMS: atom_id res chain seq x y z
N MET A 1 -20.06 16.48 0.42
CA MET A 1 -20.21 15.27 -0.45
C MET A 1 -18.93 14.43 -0.43
N PRO A 2 -18.99 13.11 -0.68
CA PRO A 2 -17.83 12.20 -0.58
C PRO A 2 -16.62 12.61 -1.42
N THR A 3 -16.81 13.32 -2.54
CA THR A 3 -15.73 13.76 -3.44
C THR A 3 -15.47 15.27 -3.43
N GLU A 4 -16.11 16.06 -2.56
CA GLU A 4 -16.05 17.53 -2.61
C GLU A 4 -14.61 18.05 -2.47
N ARG A 5 -13.85 17.51 -1.52
CA ARG A 5 -12.42 17.81 -1.37
C ARG A 5 -11.61 17.47 -2.62
N THR A 6 -11.93 16.34 -3.27
CA THR A 6 -11.27 15.92 -4.51
C THR A 6 -11.59 16.87 -5.66
N ARG A 7 -12.84 17.36 -5.76
CA ARG A 7 -13.24 18.34 -6.77
C ARG A 7 -12.50 19.66 -6.58
N ASN A 8 -12.42 20.18 -5.36
CA ASN A 8 -11.65 21.39 -5.08
C ASN A 8 -10.17 21.20 -5.45
N PHE A 9 -9.58 20.05 -5.14
CA PHE A 9 -8.22 19.73 -5.55
C PHE A 9 -8.06 19.70 -7.09
N ILE A 10 -9.02 19.14 -7.82
CA ILE A 10 -9.01 19.10 -9.28
C ILE A 10 -9.04 20.52 -9.85
N GLU A 11 -9.91 21.38 -9.34
CA GLU A 11 -10.04 22.78 -9.78
C GLU A 11 -8.80 23.61 -9.48
N GLU A 12 -8.17 23.41 -8.32
CA GLU A 12 -7.03 24.22 -7.87
C GLU A 12 -5.69 23.76 -8.48
N PHE A 13 -5.50 22.45 -8.70
CA PHE A 13 -4.16 21.89 -8.98
C PHE A 13 -4.03 21.11 -10.29
N ILE A 14 -5.12 20.86 -11.03
CA ILE A 14 -5.06 20.10 -12.29
C ILE A 14 -5.26 21.05 -13.46
N ASP A 15 -4.16 21.51 -14.05
CA ASP A 15 -4.16 22.44 -15.20
C ASP A 15 -4.51 21.75 -16.53
N ASP A 16 -4.10 20.49 -16.67
CA ASP A 16 -4.30 19.71 -17.90
C ASP A 16 -5.77 19.31 -18.06
N GLU A 17 -6.40 19.78 -19.14
CA GLU A 17 -7.83 19.60 -19.39
C GLU A 17 -8.22 18.12 -19.57
N GLU A 18 -7.36 17.31 -20.21
CA GLU A 18 -7.64 15.89 -20.39
C GLU A 18 -7.68 15.16 -19.04
N GLN A 19 -6.68 15.39 -18.19
CA GLN A 19 -6.64 14.84 -16.83
C GLN A 19 -7.82 15.33 -15.98
N ARG A 20 -8.18 16.62 -16.10
CA ARG A 20 -9.35 17.20 -15.41
C ARG A 20 -10.64 16.49 -15.81
N LEU A 21 -10.89 16.30 -17.11
CA LEU A 21 -12.09 15.62 -17.61
C LEU A 21 -12.18 14.17 -17.12
N ILE A 22 -11.05 13.44 -17.12
CA ILE A 22 -10.99 12.06 -16.60
C ILE A 22 -11.34 12.04 -15.10
N LEU A 23 -10.76 12.95 -14.32
CA LEU A 23 -11.00 13.04 -12.88
C LEU A 23 -12.42 13.46 -12.53
N VAL A 24 -13.00 14.42 -13.25
CA VAL A 24 -14.40 14.83 -13.08
C VAL A 24 -15.34 13.68 -13.42
N ALA A 25 -15.10 12.95 -14.52
CA ALA A 25 -15.89 11.77 -14.88
C ALA A 25 -15.80 10.66 -13.82
N SER A 26 -14.60 10.44 -13.26
CA SER A 26 -14.37 9.50 -12.16
C SER A 26 -15.12 9.91 -10.88
N CYS A 27 -15.09 11.19 -10.49
CA CYS A 27 -15.85 11.70 -9.35
C CYS A 27 -17.36 11.52 -9.55
N ASN A 28 -17.88 11.88 -10.73
CA ASN A 28 -19.31 11.72 -11.05
C ASN A 28 -19.75 10.25 -11.00
N ALA A 29 -18.90 9.34 -11.49
CA ALA A 29 -19.16 7.90 -11.38
C ALA A 29 -19.14 7.45 -9.92
N PHE A 30 -18.15 7.86 -9.12
CA PHE A 30 -18.05 7.48 -7.71
C PHE A 30 -19.25 7.96 -6.90
N ASP A 31 -19.60 9.25 -6.99
CA ASP A 31 -20.76 9.83 -6.28
C ASP A 31 -22.07 9.07 -6.59
N ARG A 32 -22.22 8.63 -7.84
CA ARG A 32 -23.39 7.86 -8.27
C ARG A 32 -23.38 6.42 -7.75
N LEU A 33 -22.21 5.78 -7.69
CA LEU A 33 -22.09 4.35 -7.39
C LEU A 33 -22.01 4.04 -5.89
N GLU A 34 -21.43 4.93 -5.08
CA GLU A 34 -21.18 4.68 -3.64
C GLU A 34 -22.47 4.38 -2.85
N THR A 35 -23.61 4.89 -3.29
CA THR A 35 -24.91 4.71 -2.62
C THR A 35 -25.78 3.61 -3.22
N LYS A 36 -25.34 2.97 -4.31
CA LYS A 36 -26.09 1.87 -4.93
C LYS A 36 -25.97 0.60 -4.10
N LEU A 37 -26.93 -0.32 -4.26
CA LEU A 37 -26.82 -1.68 -3.74
C LEU A 37 -26.05 -2.59 -4.71
N THR A 38 -26.27 -2.40 -6.00
CA THR A 38 -25.65 -3.18 -7.09
C THR A 38 -25.08 -2.22 -8.14
N ILE A 39 -23.96 -2.60 -8.73
CA ILE A 39 -23.30 -1.81 -9.78
C ILE A 39 -23.03 -2.69 -10.99
N GLU A 40 -23.22 -2.15 -12.20
CA GLU A 40 -22.86 -2.87 -13.41
C GLU A 40 -21.37 -2.66 -13.73
N PRO A 41 -20.65 -3.67 -14.26
CA PRO A 41 -19.22 -3.51 -14.60
C PRO A 41 -18.92 -2.34 -15.52
N SER A 42 -19.83 -2.03 -16.45
CA SER A 42 -19.68 -0.90 -17.39
C SER A 42 -19.74 0.46 -16.69
N GLU A 43 -20.40 0.58 -15.54
CA GLU A 43 -20.49 1.84 -14.80
C GLU A 43 -19.19 2.20 -14.09
N LEU A 44 -18.33 1.22 -13.81
CA LEU A 44 -17.01 1.42 -13.22
C LEU A 44 -16.00 2.00 -14.21
N GLN A 45 -16.30 1.99 -15.52
CA GLN A 45 -15.33 2.33 -16.56
C GLN A 45 -14.65 3.70 -16.38
N PRO A 46 -15.35 4.80 -15.98
CA PRO A 46 -14.68 6.07 -15.73
C PRO A 46 -13.63 6.00 -14.61
N ILE A 47 -13.93 5.26 -13.54
CA ILE A 47 -13.01 5.04 -12.41
C ILE A 47 -11.83 4.16 -12.84
N VAL A 48 -12.10 3.11 -13.61
CA VAL A 48 -11.05 2.21 -14.16
C VAL A 48 -10.12 2.96 -15.11
N ASN A 49 -10.66 3.82 -15.97
CA ASN A 49 -9.86 4.67 -16.87
C ASN A 49 -8.95 5.61 -16.07
N ALA A 50 -9.46 6.21 -15.00
CA ALA A 50 -8.64 7.02 -14.10
C ALA A 50 -7.56 6.17 -13.42
N ALA A 51 -7.92 5.01 -12.85
CA ALA A 51 -7.00 4.13 -12.12
C ALA A 51 -5.85 3.58 -12.96
N LYS A 52 -6.03 3.43 -14.29
CA LYS A 52 -5.00 2.98 -15.24
C LYS A 52 -4.19 4.12 -15.85
N ASN A 53 -4.52 5.37 -15.52
CA ASN A 53 -3.87 6.52 -16.14
C ASN A 53 -2.38 6.59 -15.75
N LYS A 54 -1.52 7.09 -16.65
CA LYS A 54 -0.08 7.22 -16.36
C LYS A 54 0.25 8.35 -15.37
N HIS A 55 -0.63 9.35 -15.24
CA HIS A 55 -0.41 10.52 -14.41
C HIS A 55 -0.78 10.25 -12.94
N LYS A 56 0.14 10.58 -12.03
CA LYS A 56 0.03 10.25 -10.60
C LYS A 56 -1.26 10.70 -9.94
N ALA A 57 -1.63 11.97 -10.12
CA ALA A 57 -2.84 12.50 -9.53
C ALA A 57 -4.09 11.73 -10.00
N VAL A 58 -4.14 11.40 -11.30
CA VAL A 58 -5.28 10.71 -11.91
C VAL A 58 -5.43 9.29 -11.40
N TRP A 59 -4.36 8.47 -11.48
CA TRP A 59 -4.45 7.08 -11.04
C TRP A 59 -4.61 6.95 -9.54
N GLN A 60 -4.04 7.86 -8.75
CA GLN A 60 -4.18 7.80 -7.31
C GLN A 60 -5.63 8.05 -6.87
N ILE A 61 -6.32 9.02 -7.48
CA ILE A 61 -7.74 9.27 -7.23
C ILE A 61 -8.61 8.12 -7.76
N GLY A 62 -8.37 7.66 -8.99
CA GLY A 62 -9.12 6.54 -9.57
C GLY A 62 -8.96 5.25 -8.77
N GLY A 63 -7.73 4.94 -8.35
CA GLY A 63 -7.42 3.79 -7.49
C GLY A 63 -8.08 3.88 -6.11
N ASP A 64 -8.05 5.06 -5.47
CA ASP A 64 -8.72 5.26 -4.18
C ASP A 64 -10.24 5.03 -4.28
N PHE A 65 -10.89 5.60 -5.29
CA PHE A 65 -12.32 5.40 -5.54
C PHE A 65 -12.65 3.92 -5.80
N LEU A 66 -11.83 3.23 -6.60
CA LEU A 66 -12.04 1.82 -6.88
C LEU A 66 -11.94 0.97 -5.60
N TRP A 67 -10.94 1.22 -4.76
CA TRP A 67 -10.80 0.52 -3.48
C TRP A 67 -11.93 0.86 -2.49
N ARG A 68 -12.39 2.11 -2.43
CA ARG A 68 -13.55 2.49 -1.61
C ARG A 68 -14.83 1.77 -2.04
N LEU A 69 -15.10 1.69 -3.34
CA LEU A 69 -16.25 0.90 -3.84
C LEU A 69 -16.09 -0.59 -3.54
N SER A 70 -14.85 -1.11 -3.54
CA SER A 70 -14.57 -2.53 -3.25
C SER A 70 -14.95 -2.98 -1.83
N ILE A 71 -15.24 -2.05 -0.91
CA ILE A 71 -15.73 -2.36 0.44
C ILE A 71 -17.10 -3.04 0.34
N ASN A 72 -18.01 -2.47 -0.47
CA ASN A 72 -19.42 -2.91 -0.54
C ASN A 72 -19.77 -3.60 -1.87
N HIS A 73 -18.94 -3.49 -2.91
CA HIS A 73 -19.26 -3.98 -4.25
C HIS A 73 -18.30 -5.08 -4.72
N GLU A 74 -18.85 -6.25 -5.06
CA GLU A 74 -18.07 -7.38 -5.58
C GLU A 74 -17.52 -7.08 -6.98
N GLU A 75 -18.25 -6.32 -7.80
CA GLU A 75 -17.82 -5.95 -9.14
C GLU A 75 -16.55 -5.09 -9.11
N ALA A 76 -16.44 -4.17 -8.13
CA ALA A 76 -15.22 -3.40 -7.92
C ALA A 76 -14.05 -4.29 -7.47
N ARG A 77 -14.29 -5.29 -6.61
CA ARG A 77 -13.28 -6.31 -6.25
C ARG A 77 -12.83 -7.11 -7.47
N ASN A 78 -13.74 -7.51 -8.35
CA ASN A 78 -13.43 -8.23 -9.59
C ASN A 78 -12.59 -7.40 -10.57
N VAL A 79 -12.85 -6.10 -10.66
CA VAL A 79 -12.00 -5.19 -11.42
C VAL A 79 -10.59 -5.12 -10.83
N ILE A 80 -10.45 -5.01 -9.50
CA ILE A 80 -9.14 -5.02 -8.81
C ILE A 80 -8.39 -6.32 -9.09
N ARG A 81 -9.06 -7.49 -8.99
CA ARG A 81 -8.48 -8.80 -9.37
C ARG A 81 -7.99 -8.81 -10.81
N THR A 82 -8.77 -8.24 -11.73
CA THR A 82 -8.37 -8.15 -13.14
C THR A 82 -7.13 -7.29 -13.32
N LEU A 83 -7.07 -6.12 -12.66
CA LEU A 83 -5.97 -5.18 -12.79
C LEU A 83 -4.68 -5.67 -12.12
N ILE A 84 -4.75 -6.39 -11.00
CA ILE A 84 -3.55 -6.99 -10.38
C ILE A 84 -2.92 -8.09 -11.24
N HIS A 85 -3.63 -8.61 -12.25
CA HIS A 85 -3.10 -9.52 -13.27
C HIS A 85 -2.82 -8.83 -14.61
N SER A 86 -2.88 -7.50 -14.68
CA SER A 86 -2.60 -6.76 -15.91
C SER A 86 -1.21 -7.06 -16.45
N ARG A 87 -1.06 -7.11 -17.78
CA ARG A 87 0.25 -7.22 -18.43
C ARG A 87 1.14 -6.00 -18.16
N TYR A 88 0.56 -4.87 -17.78
CA TYR A 88 1.26 -3.61 -17.53
C TYR A 88 1.67 -3.51 -16.05
N VAL A 89 2.98 -3.39 -15.81
CA VAL A 89 3.54 -3.29 -14.45
C VAL A 89 2.99 -2.08 -13.69
N ASP A 90 2.81 -0.94 -14.38
CA ASP A 90 2.31 0.27 -13.76
C ASP A 90 0.89 0.10 -13.24
N GLU A 91 -0.02 -0.54 -13.99
CA GLU A 91 -1.39 -0.80 -13.53
C GLU A 91 -1.41 -1.67 -12.27
N ARG A 92 -0.60 -2.74 -12.22
CA ARG A 92 -0.47 -3.60 -11.03
C ARG A 92 0.09 -2.83 -9.83
N PHE A 93 1.11 -2.01 -10.06
CA PHE A 93 1.70 -1.16 -9.04
C PHE A 93 0.68 -0.15 -8.49
N GLN A 94 -0.08 0.50 -9.37
CA GLN A 94 -1.08 1.51 -9.00
C GLN A 94 -2.16 0.91 -8.09
N ILE A 95 -2.68 -0.27 -8.44
CA ILE A 95 -3.66 -0.98 -7.61
C ILE A 95 -3.09 -1.35 -6.25
N MET A 96 -1.87 -1.91 -6.21
CA MET A 96 -1.21 -2.24 -4.94
C MET A 96 -0.95 -1.00 -4.08
N ALA A 97 -0.58 0.13 -4.70
CA ALA A 97 -0.27 1.37 -4.00
C ALA A 97 -1.49 2.07 -3.39
N CYS A 98 -2.70 1.73 -3.83
CA CYS A 98 -3.95 2.33 -3.35
C CYS A 98 -4.72 1.47 -2.35
N ILE A 99 -4.18 0.32 -1.91
CA ILE A 99 -4.84 -0.56 -0.94
C ILE A 99 -5.20 0.18 0.36
N ARG A 100 -6.38 -0.11 0.91
CA ARG A 100 -6.93 0.58 2.07
C ARG A 100 -7.06 -0.32 3.30
N LYS A 101 -7.24 0.29 4.47
CA LYS A 101 -7.42 -0.41 5.76
C LYS A 101 -8.86 -0.85 6.04
N ASP A 102 -9.83 -0.23 5.36
CA ASP A 102 -11.27 -0.42 5.56
C ASP A 102 -11.87 -1.52 4.67
N VAL A 103 -11.09 -2.11 3.76
CA VAL A 103 -11.52 -3.21 2.91
C VAL A 103 -11.45 -4.56 3.64
N PRO A 104 -12.26 -5.56 3.25
CA PRO A 104 -12.24 -6.87 3.90
C PRO A 104 -10.83 -7.48 3.94
N VAL A 105 -10.35 -7.85 5.13
CA VAL A 105 -8.98 -8.37 5.33
C VAL A 105 -8.71 -9.61 4.48
N SER A 106 -9.71 -10.47 4.26
CA SER A 106 -9.59 -11.62 3.36
C SER A 106 -9.25 -11.22 1.93
N PHE A 107 -9.90 -10.16 1.43
CA PHE A 107 -9.64 -9.62 0.09
C PHE A 107 -8.28 -8.91 0.02
N SER A 108 -7.90 -8.13 1.05
CA SER A 108 -6.56 -7.55 1.12
C SER A 108 -5.46 -8.61 1.10
N LYS A 109 -5.66 -9.73 1.82
CA LYS A 109 -4.73 -10.88 1.81
C LYS A 109 -4.56 -11.47 0.42
N GLU A 110 -5.67 -11.68 -0.28
CA GLU A 110 -5.68 -12.16 -1.66
C GLU A 110 -4.81 -11.27 -2.56
N ILE A 111 -5.08 -9.96 -2.56
CA ILE A 111 -4.37 -9.01 -3.43
C ILE A 111 -2.88 -8.88 -3.05
N ILE A 112 -2.55 -8.84 -1.75
CA ILE A 112 -1.15 -8.77 -1.29
C ILE A 112 -0.36 -10.02 -1.71
N ARG A 113 -0.97 -11.22 -1.66
CA ARG A 113 -0.33 -12.45 -2.14
C ARG A 113 0.02 -12.37 -3.62
N GLU A 114 -0.90 -11.88 -4.44
CA GLU A 114 -0.62 -11.65 -5.86
C GLU A 114 0.51 -10.64 -6.06
N GLY A 115 0.50 -9.56 -5.28
CA GLY A 115 1.52 -8.52 -5.34
C GLY A 115 2.92 -9.00 -4.98
N ILE A 116 3.07 -9.79 -3.90
CA ILE A 116 4.37 -10.29 -3.46
C ILE A 116 4.90 -11.42 -4.37
N ALA A 117 3.99 -12.16 -5.02
CA ALA A 117 4.33 -13.17 -6.01
C ALA A 117 4.63 -12.60 -7.42
N ASP A 118 4.51 -11.29 -7.63
CA ASP A 118 4.74 -10.66 -8.93
C ASP A 118 6.17 -10.92 -9.44
N THR A 119 6.28 -11.57 -10.60
CA THR A 119 7.59 -11.97 -11.16
C THR A 119 8.30 -10.86 -11.94
N LYS A 120 7.58 -9.83 -12.42
CA LYS A 120 8.10 -8.83 -13.37
C LYS A 120 8.25 -7.43 -12.77
N GLY A 121 7.51 -7.12 -11.71
CA GLY A 121 7.38 -5.79 -11.14
C GLY A 121 8.01 -5.68 -9.76
N LYS A 122 9.30 -5.32 -9.68
CA LYS A 122 9.97 -5.10 -8.39
C LYS A 122 9.23 -4.11 -7.49
N ARG A 123 8.72 -3.02 -8.08
CA ARG A 123 7.91 -1.99 -7.40
C ARG A 123 6.58 -2.53 -6.88
N VAL A 124 6.00 -3.53 -7.56
CA VAL A 124 4.75 -4.18 -7.13
C VAL A 124 5.03 -4.97 -5.85
N ARG A 125 6.09 -5.77 -5.83
CA ARG A 125 6.52 -6.54 -4.65
C ARG A 125 6.88 -5.65 -3.46
N GLU A 126 7.60 -4.56 -3.71
CA GLU A 126 7.92 -3.57 -2.66
C GLU A 126 6.65 -2.94 -2.07
N LYS A 127 5.65 -2.64 -2.91
CA LYS A 127 4.37 -2.11 -2.41
C LYS A 127 3.53 -3.17 -1.71
N ALA A 128 3.58 -4.43 -2.13
CA ALA A 128 2.95 -5.51 -1.40
C ALA A 128 3.56 -5.67 0.00
N ALA A 129 4.88 -5.55 0.14
CA ALA A 129 5.57 -5.55 1.45
C ALA A 129 5.17 -4.38 2.33
N GLN A 130 5.07 -3.18 1.75
CA GLN A 130 4.57 -2.03 2.48
C GLN A 130 3.11 -2.21 2.91
N ALA A 131 2.24 -2.69 2.02
CA ALA A 131 0.83 -2.95 2.33
C ALA A 131 0.65 -3.99 3.44
N PHE A 132 1.42 -5.09 3.39
CA PHE A 132 1.48 -6.09 4.44
C PHE A 132 1.79 -5.48 5.81
N PHE A 133 2.74 -4.54 5.85
CA PHE A 133 3.07 -3.79 7.06
C PHE A 133 1.97 -2.82 7.48
N ASP A 134 1.50 -1.97 6.57
CA ASP A 134 0.52 -0.92 6.84
C ASP A 134 -0.81 -1.50 7.34
N LEU A 135 -1.20 -2.67 6.84
CA LEU A 135 -2.40 -3.42 7.25
C LEU A 135 -2.16 -4.38 8.42
N ASN A 136 -0.90 -4.60 8.83
CA ASN A 136 -0.51 -5.47 9.95
C ASN A 136 -1.10 -6.89 9.87
N ILE A 137 -1.03 -7.53 8.70
CA ILE A 137 -1.65 -8.84 8.43
C ILE A 137 -0.66 -9.97 8.69
N LYS A 138 -0.51 -10.38 9.94
CA LYS A 138 0.47 -11.39 10.38
C LYS A 138 0.32 -12.75 9.70
N GLU A 139 -0.87 -13.11 9.22
CA GLU A 139 -1.11 -14.39 8.56
C GLU A 139 -0.34 -14.56 7.24
N LEU A 140 0.18 -13.47 6.66
CA LEU A 140 1.00 -13.52 5.45
C LEU A 140 2.50 -13.69 5.71
N VAL A 141 2.94 -13.78 6.96
CA VAL A 141 4.38 -13.98 7.30
C VAL A 141 5.01 -15.14 6.51
N PRO A 142 4.39 -16.34 6.40
CA PRO A 142 4.97 -17.44 5.62
C PRO A 142 5.10 -17.13 4.12
N ASP A 143 4.12 -16.42 3.54
CA ASP A 143 4.15 -16.01 2.13
C ASP A 143 5.36 -15.07 1.86
N PHE A 144 5.64 -14.17 2.80
CA PHE A 144 6.76 -13.22 2.73
C PHE A 144 8.13 -13.87 2.98
N GLU A 145 8.22 -14.87 3.85
CA GLU A 145 9.45 -15.66 4.04
C GLU A 145 9.83 -16.39 2.75
N ILE A 146 8.85 -17.05 2.09
CA ILE A 146 9.06 -17.72 0.80
C ILE A 146 9.49 -16.73 -0.29
N ALA A 147 8.87 -15.55 -0.34
CA ALA A 147 9.24 -14.52 -1.31
C ALA A 147 10.64 -13.97 -1.07
N LEU A 148 11.02 -13.74 0.19
CA LEU A 148 12.33 -13.23 0.58
C LEU A 148 13.46 -14.17 0.16
N ASP A 149 13.26 -15.49 0.33
CA ASP A 149 14.24 -16.51 -0.05
C ASP A 149 14.47 -16.56 -1.56
N LYS A 150 13.43 -16.28 -2.35
CA LYS A 150 13.48 -16.30 -3.82
C LYS A 150 13.94 -14.99 -4.44
N GLU A 151 13.83 -13.87 -3.70
CA GLU A 151 14.15 -12.55 -4.23
C GLU A 151 15.64 -12.40 -4.55
N GLN A 152 15.90 -11.94 -5.78
CA GLN A 152 17.24 -11.75 -6.34
C GLN A 152 17.63 -10.28 -6.39
N ASN A 153 16.66 -9.37 -6.44
CA ASN A 153 16.93 -7.94 -6.40
C ASN A 153 17.20 -7.50 -4.96
N GLU A 154 18.43 -7.12 -4.63
CA GLU A 154 18.82 -6.77 -3.26
C GLU A 154 18.05 -5.59 -2.65
N GLU A 155 17.66 -4.59 -3.44
CA GLU A 155 16.85 -3.47 -2.98
C GLU A 155 15.45 -3.94 -2.56
N THR A 156 14.79 -4.71 -3.41
CA THR A 156 13.49 -5.30 -3.10
C THR A 156 13.58 -6.31 -1.96
N LYS A 157 14.64 -7.13 -1.92
CA LYS A 157 14.91 -8.10 -0.85
C LYS A 157 15.02 -7.41 0.50
N GLU A 158 15.74 -6.29 0.54
CA GLU A 158 15.87 -5.47 1.74
C GLU A 158 14.53 -4.85 2.16
N SER A 159 13.72 -4.38 1.20
CA SER A 159 12.37 -3.88 1.49
C SER A 159 11.47 -4.96 2.08
N ILE A 160 11.42 -6.15 1.48
CA ILE A 160 10.65 -7.30 1.97
C ILE A 160 11.13 -7.69 3.37
N ARG A 161 12.45 -7.83 3.57
CA ARG A 161 13.07 -8.17 4.85
C ARG A 161 12.67 -7.19 5.94
N MET A 162 12.83 -5.89 5.70
CA MET A 162 12.49 -4.86 6.68
C MET A 162 11.02 -4.96 7.13
N HIS A 163 10.07 -5.00 6.20
CA HIS A 163 8.64 -5.06 6.54
C HIS A 163 8.26 -6.37 7.22
N LEU A 164 8.85 -7.50 6.80
CA LEU A 164 8.68 -8.80 7.45
C LEU A 164 9.10 -8.77 8.92
N HIS A 165 10.32 -8.29 9.20
CA HIS A 165 10.83 -8.18 10.57
C HIS A 165 10.01 -7.20 11.42
N LEU A 166 9.56 -6.07 10.85
CA LEU A 166 8.71 -5.12 11.57
C LEU A 166 7.37 -5.74 12.00
N ILE A 167 6.78 -6.65 11.21
CA ILE A 167 5.54 -7.35 11.57
C ILE A 167 5.78 -8.54 12.52
N ARG A 168 6.82 -9.34 12.26
CA ARG A 168 7.11 -10.55 13.04
C ARG A 168 7.72 -10.23 14.40
N ASP A 169 8.75 -9.39 14.40
CA ASP A 169 9.63 -9.15 15.55
C ASP A 169 9.32 -7.80 16.23
N GLY A 170 8.59 -6.92 15.54
CA GLY A 170 8.24 -5.57 16.03
C GLY A 170 9.36 -4.54 15.85
N TYR A 171 10.47 -4.93 15.20
CA TYR A 171 11.59 -4.06 14.88
C TYR A 171 12.43 -4.64 13.73
N TYR A 172 13.30 -3.83 13.13
CA TYR A 172 14.28 -4.25 12.14
C TYR A 172 15.62 -3.58 12.40
N LEU A 173 16.71 -4.34 12.45
CA LEU A 173 18.06 -3.82 12.65
C LEU A 173 18.81 -3.79 11.33
N LYS A 174 19.30 -2.62 10.93
CA LYS A 174 20.12 -2.45 9.74
C LYS A 174 21.51 -1.96 10.09
N LYS A 175 22.53 -2.65 9.59
CA LYS A 175 23.92 -2.20 9.67
C LYS A 175 24.26 -1.36 8.45
N TYR A 176 24.66 -0.12 8.67
CA TYR A 176 25.14 0.77 7.61
C TYR A 176 26.67 0.79 7.50
N ARG A 177 27.36 0.74 8.64
CA ARG A 177 28.83 0.71 8.77
C ARG A 177 29.24 -0.14 9.98
N GLU A 178 30.53 -0.44 10.13
CA GLU A 178 31.04 -1.34 11.18
C GLU A 178 30.50 -1.03 12.58
N ASN A 179 30.33 0.25 12.91
CA ASN A 179 29.84 0.72 14.22
C ASN A 179 28.57 1.57 14.14
N HIS A 180 27.79 1.47 13.06
CA HIS A 180 26.54 2.23 12.90
C HIS A 180 25.38 1.30 12.59
N LEU A 181 24.58 1.03 13.62
CA LEU A 181 23.35 0.27 13.54
C LEU A 181 22.17 1.23 13.61
N THR A 182 21.15 0.99 12.79
CA THR A 182 19.87 1.69 12.88
C THR A 182 18.79 0.69 13.26
N LEU A 183 18.11 0.98 14.37
CA LEU A 183 16.94 0.25 14.83
C LEU A 183 15.70 0.92 14.26
N PHE A 184 15.02 0.21 13.37
CA PHE A 184 13.72 0.57 12.83
C PHE A 184 12.62 -0.07 13.67
N PHE A 185 11.56 0.67 13.97
CA PHE A 185 10.40 0.14 14.68
C PHE A 185 9.11 0.85 14.25
N PRO A 186 7.95 0.19 14.39
CA PRO A 186 6.66 0.82 14.11
C PRO A 186 6.36 1.89 15.16
N ASN A 187 6.03 3.09 14.70
CA ASN A 187 5.50 4.17 15.51
C ASN A 187 4.04 4.38 15.17
N LYS A 188 3.18 4.43 16.20
CA LYS A 188 1.77 4.77 16.00
C LYS A 188 1.67 6.29 15.96
N GLU A 189 1.18 6.79 14.84
CA GLU A 189 0.90 8.21 14.67
C GLU A 189 -0.41 8.59 15.35
N GLU A 190 -0.55 9.85 15.77
CA GLU A 190 -1.75 10.36 16.46
C GLU A 190 -3.02 10.21 15.61
N TRP A 191 -2.88 10.29 14.29
CA TRP A 191 -3.98 10.14 13.32
C TRP A 191 -4.33 8.67 13.00
N GLY A 192 -3.79 7.70 13.74
CA GLY A 192 -4.05 6.27 13.57
C GLY A 192 -3.22 5.59 12.48
N GLY A 193 -2.25 6.32 11.91
CA GLY A 193 -1.24 5.80 11.00
C GLY A 193 -0.20 4.94 11.71
N ILE A 194 0.54 4.15 10.93
CA ILE A 194 1.79 3.53 11.38
C ILE A 194 2.89 4.09 10.51
N SER A 195 3.92 4.66 11.12
CA SER A 195 5.15 5.06 10.44
C SER A 195 6.30 4.16 10.89
N ILE A 196 7.41 4.19 10.14
CA ILE A 196 8.64 3.50 10.50
C ILE A 196 9.61 4.57 11.03
N CYS A 197 9.94 4.50 12.31
CA CYS A 197 10.97 5.34 12.91
C CYS A 197 12.30 4.62 12.93
N GLY A 198 13.39 5.32 12.60
CA GLY A 198 14.76 4.81 12.69
C GLY A 198 15.56 5.58 13.72
N ILE A 199 16.26 4.88 14.62
CA ILE A 199 17.20 5.49 15.56
C ILE A 199 18.58 4.85 15.42
N SER A 200 19.63 5.65 15.47
CA SER A 200 20.99 5.14 15.57
C SER A 200 21.21 4.57 16.96
N VAL A 201 21.77 3.36 17.01
CA VAL A 201 22.10 2.64 18.25
C VAL A 201 23.52 2.11 18.15
N LYS A 202 24.20 2.04 19.29
CA LYS A 202 25.50 1.39 19.38
C LYS A 202 25.32 -0.13 19.57
N PRO A 203 26.26 -0.98 19.10
CA PRO A 203 26.15 -2.43 19.27
C PRO A 203 25.90 -2.88 20.72
N GLU A 204 26.51 -2.23 21.69
CA GLU A 204 26.36 -2.54 23.12
C GLU A 204 24.93 -2.26 23.65
N GLU A 205 24.17 -1.37 23.03
CA GLU A 205 22.80 -1.00 23.44
C GLU A 205 21.75 -2.01 22.99
N ILE A 206 22.12 -2.95 22.10
CA ILE A 206 21.21 -3.93 21.49
C ILE A 206 21.76 -5.35 21.57
N SER A 207 22.54 -5.63 22.61
CA SER A 207 23.15 -6.95 22.83
C SER A 207 22.13 -8.09 23.05
N ASN A 208 20.88 -7.76 23.37
CA ASN A 208 19.77 -8.72 23.47
C ASN A 208 18.41 -8.05 23.20
N GLU A 209 17.39 -8.88 22.96
CA GLU A 209 16.02 -8.45 22.64
C GLU A 209 15.38 -7.57 23.73
N LYS A 210 15.68 -7.85 25.02
CA LYS A 210 15.18 -7.05 26.14
C LYS A 210 15.66 -5.61 26.05
N MET A 211 16.95 -5.40 25.77
CA MET A 211 17.53 -4.06 25.60
C MET A 211 16.97 -3.33 24.38
N ILE A 212 16.70 -4.05 23.28
CA ILE A 212 16.03 -3.48 22.10
C ILE A 212 14.64 -2.95 22.49
N LYS A 213 13.82 -3.76 23.16
CA LYS A 213 12.48 -3.36 23.60
C LYS A 213 12.51 -2.20 24.60
N GLU A 214 13.44 -2.20 25.54
CA GLU A 214 13.64 -1.08 26.47
C GLU A 214 14.02 0.21 25.74
N THR A 215 14.87 0.12 24.72
CA THR A 215 15.29 1.27 23.91
C THR A 215 14.10 1.84 23.12
N ILE A 216 13.29 0.98 22.50
CA ILE A 216 12.05 1.39 21.81
C ILE A 216 11.10 2.08 22.80
N ASN A 217 10.88 1.49 23.98
CA ASN A 217 9.98 2.04 24.98
C ASN A 217 10.45 3.39 25.55
N LYS A 218 11.75 3.59 25.73
CA LYS A 218 12.31 4.88 26.16
C LYS A 218 12.09 5.99 25.14
N ARG A 219 12.03 5.66 23.85
CA ARG A 219 11.87 6.62 22.75
C ARG A 219 10.42 6.92 22.39
N ARG A 220 9.48 6.06 22.79
CA ARG A 220 8.04 6.29 22.65
C ARG A 220 7.46 7.24 23.71
N ARG A 221 8.23 7.53 24.77
CA ARG A 221 7.89 8.49 25.83
C ARG A 221 8.44 9.86 25.46
#